data_AF-A0A2Z4FL36-F1
#
_entry.id   AF-A0A2Z4FL36-F1
#
_cell.length_a   1.000
_cell.length_b   1.000
_cell.length_c   1.000
_cell.angle_alpha   90.00
_cell.angle_beta   90.00
_cell.angle_gamma   90.00
#
_symmetry.space_group_name_H-M   'P 1'
#
loop_
_entity.id
_entity.type
_entity.pdbx_description
1 polymer ?
#
loop_
_entity_poly.entity_id
_entity_poly.type
_entity_poly.pdbx_seq_one_letter_code
_entity_poly.pdbx_strand_id
1 'polypeptide(L)'
;MLVAGCGDAADSSGGPAILPHQSPVSFGELYPQGNRDPEPGSSLRTPYEWVLLLQSSGEAALKIDKVCLVGTREDGADVSAFSVEVENQDLPATVESRRDFGVRLTYDRQSPSADADQIALVVQSNATNFPTLIVPVCARVIGEGEERGSVACEAPVSVPAGESDPTLCD
;
A
#
# COMPACT_ATOMS: atom_id res chain seq x y z
N MET A 1 7.66 -28.29 2.89
CA MET A 1 7.00 -26.99 3.12
C MET A 1 7.08 -26.25 1.79
N LEU A 2 5.96 -26.19 1.07
CA LEU A 2 5.86 -25.59 -0.26
C LEU A 2 5.84 -24.06 -0.09
N VAL A 3 6.78 -23.40 -0.73
CA VAL A 3 6.77 -21.94 -0.94
C VAL A 3 5.61 -21.67 -1.90
N ALA A 4 4.57 -20.99 -1.44
CA ALA A 4 3.50 -20.51 -2.30
C ALA A 4 4.11 -19.44 -3.21
N GLY A 5 4.39 -19.82 -4.46
CA GLY A 5 4.90 -18.93 -5.48
C GLY A 5 3.88 -17.84 -5.78
N CYS A 6 4.35 -16.60 -5.80
CA CYS A 6 3.67 -15.49 -6.47
C CYS A 6 3.24 -15.98 -7.87
N GLY A 7 1.98 -15.70 -8.24
CA GLY A 7 1.43 -16.14 -9.52
C GLY A 7 2.35 -15.78 -10.70
N ASP A 8 2.53 -16.74 -11.60
CA ASP A 8 3.23 -16.55 -12.87
C ASP A 8 2.46 -15.51 -13.72
N ALA A 9 2.79 -14.24 -13.53
CA ALA A 9 2.58 -13.21 -14.54
C ALA A 9 3.89 -13.05 -15.32
N ALA A 10 4.35 -14.12 -15.96
CA ALA A 10 5.32 -14.00 -17.03
C ALA A 10 4.59 -13.45 -18.26
N ASP A 11 4.39 -12.14 -18.28
CA ASP A 11 3.75 -11.42 -19.39
C ASP A 11 4.66 -11.51 -20.63
N SER A 12 4.27 -12.37 -21.57
CA SER A 12 4.81 -12.40 -22.93
C SER A 12 4.23 -11.30 -23.83
N SER A 13 3.42 -10.40 -23.28
CA SER A 13 2.93 -9.20 -23.96
C SER A 13 3.89 -8.05 -23.72
N GLY A 14 4.56 -7.52 -24.75
CA GLY A 14 5.50 -6.39 -24.64
C GLY A 14 4.91 -5.04 -24.19
N GLY A 15 3.81 -5.04 -23.43
CA GLY A 15 3.19 -3.87 -22.81
C GLY A 15 3.84 -3.49 -21.47
N PRO A 16 3.39 -2.39 -20.84
CA PRO A 16 3.87 -2.01 -19.51
C PRO A 16 3.37 -3.01 -18.46
N ALA A 17 4.26 -3.41 -17.55
CA ALA A 17 3.95 -4.37 -16.50
C ALA A 17 4.61 -3.94 -15.17
N ILE A 18 3.90 -4.12 -14.07
CA ILE A 18 4.40 -3.82 -12.71
C ILE A 18 5.07 -5.08 -12.14
N LEU A 19 6.31 -4.96 -11.67
CA LEU A 19 6.99 -6.08 -11.04
C LEU A 19 6.30 -6.54 -9.74
N PRO A 20 6.54 -7.81 -9.31
CA PRO A 20 6.07 -8.28 -8.02
C PRO A 20 6.47 -7.34 -6.89
N HIS A 21 5.52 -7.03 -6.02
CA HIS A 21 5.70 -6.20 -4.83
C HIS A 21 5.32 -7.04 -3.59
N GLN A 22 5.74 -6.60 -2.41
CA GLN A 22 5.32 -7.25 -1.17
C GLN A 22 3.85 -6.90 -0.89
N SER A 23 3.01 -7.93 -0.77
CA SER A 23 1.59 -7.80 -0.50
C SER A 23 1.08 -9.09 0.16
N PRO A 24 0.25 -9.03 1.22
CA PRO A 24 -0.15 -7.81 1.94
C PRO A 24 1.01 -7.20 2.75
N VAL A 25 0.87 -5.94 3.17
CA VAL A 25 1.87 -5.20 3.94
C VAL A 25 1.36 -4.96 5.36
N SER A 26 2.01 -5.57 6.35
CA SER A 26 1.73 -5.30 7.77
C SER A 26 2.81 -4.39 8.33
N PHE A 27 2.41 -3.23 8.86
CA PHE A 27 3.29 -2.42 9.71
C PHE A 27 3.37 -3.00 11.13
N GLY A 28 2.52 -3.99 11.43
CA GLY A 28 2.42 -4.62 12.74
C GLY A 28 1.81 -3.66 13.78
N GLU A 29 2.17 -3.91 15.04
CA GLU A 29 1.77 -3.05 16.15
C GLU A 29 2.81 -1.97 16.39
N LEU A 30 2.36 -0.74 16.63
CA LEU A 30 3.20 0.43 16.83
C LEU A 30 2.81 1.11 18.15
N TYR A 31 3.77 1.77 18.79
CA TYR A 31 3.46 2.65 19.93
C TYR A 31 3.15 4.07 19.42
N PRO A 32 2.35 4.87 20.13
CA PRO A 32 2.14 6.26 19.77
C PRO A 32 3.43 7.08 19.94
N GLN A 33 3.60 8.16 19.17
CA GLN A 33 4.73 9.09 19.39
C GLN A 33 4.66 9.73 20.79
N GLY A 34 3.46 10.20 21.16
CA GLY A 34 3.25 10.96 22.39
C GLY A 34 4.10 12.22 22.44
N ASN A 35 4.77 12.45 23.57
CA ASN A 35 5.65 13.61 23.78
C ASN A 35 7.14 13.29 23.55
N ARG A 36 7.45 12.15 22.92
CA ARG A 36 8.84 11.78 22.63
C ARG A 36 9.36 12.58 21.44
N ASP A 37 10.67 12.75 21.37
CA ASP A 37 11.30 13.27 20.17
C ASP A 37 11.09 12.29 19.00
N PRO A 38 10.71 12.76 17.80
CA PRO A 38 10.63 11.91 16.63
C PRO A 38 11.95 11.18 16.38
N GLU A 39 11.87 9.89 16.10
CA GLU A 39 13.02 9.06 15.71
C GLU A 39 12.85 8.64 14.24
N PRO A 40 13.32 9.45 13.28
CA PRO A 40 13.22 9.12 11.86
C PRO A 40 13.84 7.74 11.58
N GLY A 41 13.07 6.86 10.93
CA GLY A 41 13.48 5.49 10.61
C GLY A 41 13.13 4.43 11.66
N SER A 42 12.54 4.81 12.80
CA SER A 42 11.99 3.85 13.76
C SER A 42 10.74 3.18 13.20
N SER A 43 10.73 1.84 13.13
CA SER A 43 9.55 1.05 12.77
C SER A 43 8.74 0.60 13.99
N LEU A 44 8.93 1.28 15.12
CA LEU A 44 8.29 0.95 16.39
C LEU A 44 7.16 1.91 16.76
N ARG A 45 7.10 3.08 16.11
CA ARG A 45 6.23 4.19 16.51
C ARG A 45 5.56 4.84 15.33
N THR A 46 4.40 5.44 15.58
CA THR A 46 3.79 6.40 14.66
C THR A 46 4.45 7.78 14.82
N PRO A 47 4.43 8.65 13.80
CA PRO A 47 4.07 8.34 12.42
C PRO A 47 5.07 7.36 11.78
N TYR A 48 4.56 6.40 11.03
CA TYR A 48 5.38 5.42 10.29
C TYR A 48 5.19 5.61 8.79
N GLU A 49 6.29 5.72 8.05
CA GLU A 49 6.30 5.92 6.61
C GLU A 49 6.80 4.66 5.89
N TRP A 50 6.10 4.29 4.83
CA TRP A 50 6.47 3.20 3.93
C TRP A 50 6.30 3.65 2.48
N VAL A 51 7.20 3.21 1.61
CA VAL A 51 7.17 3.55 0.19
C VAL A 51 6.96 2.29 -0.63
N LEU A 52 5.86 2.25 -1.39
CA LEU A 52 5.71 1.31 -2.49
C LEU A 52 6.53 1.80 -3.67
N LEU A 53 7.54 1.02 -4.05
CA LEU A 53 8.29 1.23 -5.28
C LEU A 53 7.67 0.39 -6.40
N LEU A 54 6.96 1.04 -7.31
CA LEU A 54 6.45 0.42 -8.53
C LEU A 54 7.57 0.42 -9.56
N GLN A 55 7.93 -0.76 -10.06
CA GLN A 55 8.95 -0.90 -11.09
C GLN A 55 8.30 -1.35 -12.39
N SER A 56 8.55 -0.60 -13.46
CA SER A 56 8.10 -0.97 -14.81
C SER A 56 9.07 -1.98 -15.44
N SER A 57 8.56 -3.15 -15.81
CA SER A 57 9.33 -4.22 -16.47
C SER A 57 9.13 -4.31 -17.98
N GLY A 58 8.18 -3.54 -18.53
CA GLY A 58 7.88 -3.50 -19.96
C GLY A 58 8.77 -2.52 -20.74
N GLU A 59 8.85 -2.68 -22.07
CA GLU A 59 9.51 -1.71 -22.96
C GLU A 59 8.66 -0.44 -23.17
N ALA A 60 7.35 -0.53 -22.90
CA ALA A 60 6.43 0.59 -22.94
C ALA A 60 6.41 1.39 -21.62
N ALA A 61 6.07 2.68 -21.73
CA ALA A 61 5.88 3.53 -20.56
C ALA A 61 4.63 3.11 -19.77
N LEU A 62 4.78 3.06 -18.45
CA LEU A 62 3.68 2.83 -17.51
C LEU A 62 3.00 4.17 -17.23
N LYS A 63 1.67 4.21 -17.34
CA LYS A 63 0.87 5.38 -17.01
C LYS A 63 0.12 5.09 -15.72
N ILE A 64 0.28 5.95 -14.72
CA ILE A 64 -0.46 5.88 -13.46
C ILE A 64 -1.54 6.94 -13.52
N ASP A 65 -2.80 6.51 -13.53
CA ASP A 65 -3.95 7.41 -13.69
C ASP A 65 -4.40 7.96 -12.33
N LYS A 66 -4.54 7.07 -11.33
CA LYS A 66 -5.00 7.41 -9.99
C LYS A 66 -4.29 6.58 -8.92
N VAL A 67 -4.14 7.17 -7.75
CA VAL A 67 -3.73 6.49 -6.51
C VAL A 67 -4.69 6.94 -5.42
N CYS A 68 -5.29 5.98 -4.71
CA CYS A 68 -6.21 6.28 -3.63
C CYS A 68 -6.11 5.24 -2.51
N LEU A 69 -6.73 5.56 -1.38
CA LEU A 69 -6.88 4.64 -0.26
C LEU A 69 -8.34 4.22 -0.17
N VAL A 70 -8.57 2.91 -0.14
CA VAL A 70 -9.90 2.32 0.09
C VAL A 70 -9.85 1.56 1.41
N GLY A 71 -10.62 1.99 2.39
CA GLY A 71 -10.74 1.27 3.65
C GLY A 71 -11.84 1.87 4.50
N THR A 72 -12.57 1.00 5.18
CA THR A 72 -13.55 1.38 6.20
C THR A 72 -13.18 0.63 7.47
N ARG A 73 -13.27 1.31 8.62
CA ARG A 73 -13.22 0.64 9.91
C ARG A 73 -14.48 -0.21 10.10
N GLU A 74 -14.48 -1.18 11.02
CA GLU A 74 -15.67 -2.02 11.28
C GLU A 74 -16.92 -1.21 11.68
N ASP A 75 -16.73 0.01 12.21
CA ASP A 75 -17.80 0.96 12.55
C ASP A 75 -18.26 1.86 11.37
N GLY A 76 -17.69 1.65 10.18
CA GLY A 76 -17.99 2.41 8.97
C GLY A 76 -17.31 3.79 8.88
N ALA A 77 -16.41 4.13 9.82
CA ALA A 77 -15.63 5.36 9.74
C ALA A 77 -14.49 5.25 8.72
N ASP A 78 -14.17 6.37 8.05
CA ASP A 78 -12.98 6.48 7.21
C ASP A 78 -11.72 6.14 8.00
N VAL A 79 -10.79 5.42 7.36
CA VAL A 79 -9.47 5.16 7.93
C VAL A 79 -8.59 6.40 7.80
N SER A 80 -8.88 7.43 8.60
CA SER A 80 -8.18 8.72 8.62
C SER A 80 -6.74 8.63 9.15
N ALA A 81 -6.31 7.47 9.65
CA ALA A 81 -4.95 7.26 10.14
C ALA A 81 -3.94 7.01 9.03
N PHE A 82 -4.36 6.72 7.80
CA PHE A 82 -3.48 6.60 6.65
C PHE A 82 -3.60 7.81 5.72
N SER A 83 -2.46 8.31 5.25
CA SER A 83 -2.38 9.28 4.17
C SER A 83 -1.45 8.80 3.07
N VAL A 84 -1.77 9.14 1.83
CA VAL A 84 -0.98 8.76 0.66
C VAL A 84 -0.47 9.99 -0.06
N GLU A 85 0.81 9.95 -0.45
CA GLU A 85 1.47 10.99 -1.21
C GLU A 85 2.22 10.33 -2.38
N VAL A 86 2.03 10.88 -3.58
CA VAL A 86 2.77 10.46 -4.76
C VAL A 86 3.98 11.37 -4.91
N GLU A 87 5.17 10.79 -5.00
CA GLU A 87 6.40 11.57 -4.95
C GLU A 87 6.60 12.42 -6.22
N ASN A 88 6.71 13.75 -6.03
CA ASN A 88 7.15 14.71 -7.06
C ASN A 88 6.36 14.70 -8.38
N GLN A 89 5.13 14.17 -8.40
CA GLN A 89 4.29 14.12 -9.60
C GLN A 89 2.82 14.35 -9.26
N ASP A 90 2.19 15.26 -10.00
CA ASP A 90 0.73 15.31 -10.09
C ASP A 90 0.24 14.10 -10.92
N LEU A 91 -0.87 13.50 -10.50
CA LEU A 91 -1.54 12.45 -11.27
C LEU A 91 -2.47 13.08 -12.33
N PRO A 92 -2.58 12.53 -13.54
CA PRO A 92 -1.94 11.30 -14.02
C PRO A 92 -0.44 11.46 -14.33
N ALA A 93 0.32 10.41 -14.08
CA ALA A 93 1.77 10.34 -14.21
C ALA A 93 2.22 9.37 -15.32
N THR A 94 3.37 9.65 -15.95
CA THR A 94 4.02 8.73 -16.90
C THR A 94 5.40 8.32 -16.38
N VAL A 95 5.59 7.02 -16.23
CA VAL A 95 6.81 6.37 -15.77
C VAL A 95 7.49 5.75 -16.97
N GLU A 96 8.68 6.27 -17.33
CA GLU A 96 9.47 5.70 -18.42
C GLU A 96 9.83 4.23 -18.14
N SER A 97 10.07 3.46 -19.21
CA SER A 97 10.49 2.06 -19.09
C SER A 97 11.71 1.94 -18.17
N ARG A 98 11.68 0.94 -17.27
CA ARG A 98 12.75 0.65 -16.29
C ARG A 98 13.04 1.78 -15.29
N ARG A 99 12.10 2.71 -15.11
CA ARG A 99 12.11 3.66 -13.99
C ARG A 99 11.21 3.19 -12.87
N ASP A 100 11.53 3.66 -11.67
CA ASP A 100 10.76 3.42 -10.46
C ASP A 100 9.79 4.59 -10.24
N PHE A 101 8.65 4.28 -9.64
CA PHE A 101 7.66 5.25 -9.20
C PHE A 101 7.29 4.99 -7.74
N GLY A 102 7.49 6.00 -6.90
CA GLY A 102 7.28 5.91 -5.46
C GLY A 102 5.89 6.40 -5.06
N VAL A 103 5.18 5.56 -4.31
CA VAL A 103 3.97 5.95 -3.57
C VAL A 103 4.30 5.87 -2.08
N ARG A 104 4.30 7.01 -1.39
CA ARG A 104 4.53 7.09 0.05
C ARG A 104 3.19 6.95 0.76
N LEU A 105 3.13 6.02 1.70
CA LEU A 105 2.02 5.81 2.63
C LEU A 105 2.51 6.15 4.04
N THR A 106 1.78 7.00 4.73
CA THR A 106 2.07 7.38 6.11
C THR A 106 0.95 6.90 7.02
N TYR A 107 1.30 6.24 8.12
CA TYR A 107 0.38 5.84 9.18
C TYR A 107 0.60 6.68 10.44
N ASP A 108 -0.39 7.47 10.82
CA ASP A 108 -0.29 8.49 11.88
C ASP A 108 -1.40 8.39 12.94
N ARG A 109 -1.68 7.17 13.40
CA ARG A 109 -2.57 6.99 14.57
C ARG A 109 -1.82 7.40 15.85
N GLN A 110 -2.44 8.26 16.64
CA GLN A 110 -1.86 8.76 17.90
C GLN A 110 -2.48 8.15 19.16
N SER A 111 -3.55 7.37 19.04
CA SER A 111 -4.24 6.74 20.17
C SER A 111 -4.37 5.24 19.97
N PRO A 112 -4.17 4.41 21.00
CA PRO A 112 -4.35 2.97 20.88
C PRO A 112 -5.75 2.58 20.38
N SER A 113 -5.84 1.46 19.66
CA SER A 113 -7.11 0.88 19.21
C SER A 113 -7.15 -0.61 19.49
N ALA A 114 -8.35 -1.13 19.80
CA ALA A 114 -8.56 -2.56 19.94
C ALA A 114 -8.36 -3.27 18.59
N ASP A 115 -8.96 -2.69 17.54
CA ASP A 115 -8.94 -3.23 16.19
C ASP A 115 -7.81 -2.62 15.36
N ALA A 116 -7.36 -3.38 14.37
CA ALA A 116 -6.39 -2.91 13.39
C ALA A 116 -7.06 -1.96 12.39
N ASP A 117 -6.32 -0.94 11.98
CA ASP A 117 -6.69 -0.19 10.79
C ASP A 117 -6.27 -0.98 9.56
N GLN A 118 -7.18 -1.11 8.60
CA GLN A 118 -6.97 -1.87 7.39
C GLN A 118 -7.42 -1.04 6.19
N ILE A 119 -6.53 -0.91 5.22
CA ILE A 119 -6.80 -0.20 3.96
C ILE A 119 -6.30 -1.05 2.79
N ALA A 120 -6.77 -0.72 1.60
CA ALA A 120 -6.19 -1.08 0.33
C ALA A 120 -5.60 0.19 -0.28
N LEU A 121 -4.29 0.18 -0.52
CA LEU A 121 -3.67 1.14 -1.43
C LEU A 121 -3.99 0.70 -2.85
N VAL A 122 -4.73 1.52 -3.57
CA VAL A 122 -5.17 1.24 -4.94
C VAL A 122 -4.35 2.09 -5.89
N VAL A 123 -3.76 1.45 -6.91
CA VAL A 123 -3.07 2.13 -8.01
C VAL A 123 -3.74 1.72 -9.32
N GLN A 124 -4.31 2.69 -10.03
CA GLN A 124 -4.90 2.50 -11.35
C GLN A 124 -3.88 2.88 -12.42
N SER A 125 -3.67 1.99 -13.38
CA SER A 125 -2.65 2.15 -14.41
C SER A 125 -3.02 1.45 -15.72
N ASN A 126 -2.21 1.67 -16.75
CA ASN A 126 -2.29 0.92 -18.00
C ASN A 126 -1.49 -0.40 -18.00
N ALA A 127 -1.02 -0.88 -16.85
CA ALA A 127 -0.26 -2.13 -16.77
C ALA A 127 -1.10 -3.33 -17.22
N THR A 128 -0.51 -4.28 -17.95
CA THR A 128 -1.23 -5.46 -18.45
C THR A 128 -1.51 -6.49 -17.36
N ASN A 129 -0.55 -6.69 -16.46
CA ASN A 129 -0.66 -7.67 -15.37
C ASN A 129 -1.45 -7.15 -14.16
N PHE A 130 -1.42 -5.84 -13.89
CA PHE A 130 -2.15 -5.21 -12.80
C PHE A 130 -2.71 -3.83 -13.20
N PRO A 131 -3.73 -3.77 -14.09
CA PRO A 131 -4.37 -2.51 -14.44
C PRO A 131 -4.96 -1.78 -13.21
N THR A 132 -5.48 -2.56 -12.26
CA THR A 132 -5.83 -2.08 -10.92
C THR A 132 -5.04 -2.88 -9.91
N LEU A 133 -3.97 -2.28 -9.40
CA LEU A 133 -3.15 -2.87 -8.35
C LEU A 133 -3.78 -2.61 -6.98
N ILE A 134 -3.99 -3.67 -6.20
CA ILE A 134 -4.49 -3.63 -4.83
C ILE A 134 -3.38 -4.10 -3.89
N VAL A 135 -2.95 -3.21 -2.99
CA VAL A 135 -2.00 -3.54 -1.92
C VAL A 135 -2.70 -3.39 -0.57
N PRO A 136 -3.11 -4.50 0.07
CA PRO A 136 -3.66 -4.45 1.41
C PRO A 136 -2.59 -4.00 2.40
N VAL A 137 -2.92 -3.03 3.25
CA VAL A 137 -2.04 -2.52 4.31
C VAL A 137 -2.78 -2.51 5.63
N CYS A 138 -2.12 -2.97 6.69
CA CYS A 138 -2.68 -2.90 8.04
C CYS A 138 -1.66 -2.48 9.09
N ALA A 139 -2.18 -1.84 10.15
CA ALA A 139 -1.41 -1.43 11.32
C ALA A 139 -2.32 -1.32 12.54
N ARG A 140 -1.74 -1.39 13.74
CA ARG A 140 -2.46 -1.11 14.99
C ARG A 140 -1.58 -0.30 15.94
N VAL A 141 -2.17 0.65 16.66
CA VAL A 141 -1.48 1.30 17.77
C VAL A 141 -1.86 0.64 19.08
N ILE A 142 -0.85 0.28 19.87
CA ILE A 142 -1.00 -0.32 21.21
C ILE A 142 -0.53 0.65 22.29
N GLY A 143 -0.92 0.41 23.54
CA GLY A 143 -0.48 1.22 24.67
C GLY A 143 1.03 1.12 24.91
N GLU A 144 1.60 2.16 25.53
CA GLU A 144 3.00 2.15 25.95
C GLU A 144 3.30 0.98 26.90
N GLY A 145 4.32 0.20 26.57
CA GLY A 145 4.76 -0.94 27.38
C GLY A 145 3.94 -2.22 27.20
N GLU A 146 2.92 -2.22 26.34
CA GLU A 146 2.25 -3.43 25.91
C GLU A 146 3.17 -4.31 25.05
N GLU A 147 3.02 -5.62 25.13
CA GLU A 147 3.81 -6.55 24.31
C GLU A 147 3.29 -6.57 22.87
N ARG A 148 4.20 -6.39 21.90
CA ARG A 148 3.84 -6.39 20.48
C ARG A 148 3.49 -7.80 20.00
N GLY A 149 2.32 -7.93 19.39
CA GLY A 149 1.86 -9.09 18.66
C GLY A 149 1.95 -8.94 17.14
N SER A 150 1.21 -9.80 16.44
CA SER A 150 1.05 -9.78 14.99
C SER A 150 -0.30 -9.21 14.60
N VAL A 151 -0.33 -8.41 13.54
CA VAL A 151 -1.57 -7.90 12.95
C VAL A 151 -1.85 -8.66 11.65
N ALA A 152 -2.99 -9.34 11.58
CA ALA A 152 -3.48 -9.94 10.34
C ALA A 152 -3.99 -8.82 9.42
N CYS A 153 -3.47 -8.77 8.19
CA CYS A 153 -3.96 -7.84 7.18
C CYS A 153 -4.94 -8.55 6.26
N GLU A 154 -6.17 -8.09 6.25
CA GLU A 154 -7.19 -8.49 5.29
C GLU A 154 -7.38 -7.37 4.26
N ALA A 155 -7.67 -7.77 3.03
CA ALA A 155 -7.93 -6.82 1.95
C ALA A 155 -9.39 -6.37 2.04
N PRO A 156 -9.68 -5.06 2.23
CA PRO A 156 -11.07 -4.58 2.26
C PRO A 156 -11.74 -4.67 0.88
N VAL A 157 -10.94 -4.72 -0.18
CA VAL A 157 -11.36 -4.92 -1.57
C VAL A 157 -10.37 -5.85 -2.28
N SER A 158 -10.82 -6.47 -3.37
CA SER A 158 -9.95 -7.33 -4.20
C SER A 158 -10.29 -7.15 -5.68
N VAL A 159 -9.26 -7.04 -6.51
CA VAL A 159 -9.37 -7.09 -7.98
C VAL A 159 -8.44 -8.19 -8.48
N PRO A 160 -8.91 -9.14 -9.30
CA PRO A 160 -8.05 -10.17 -9.87
C PRO A 160 -6.91 -9.60 -10.72
N ALA A 161 -5.79 -10.32 -10.80
CA ALA A 161 -4.69 -9.95 -11.68
C ALA A 161 -5.16 -9.89 -13.15
N GLY A 162 -4.74 -8.87 -13.89
CA GLY A 162 -5.15 -8.60 -15.27
C GLY A 162 -6.53 -7.94 -15.43
N GLU A 163 -7.27 -7.73 -14.34
CA GLU A 163 -8.56 -7.03 -14.37
C GLU A 163 -8.43 -5.56 -13.94
N SER A 164 -9.40 -4.74 -14.34
CA SER A 164 -9.50 -3.33 -13.96
C SER A 164 -10.81 -3.04 -13.24
N ASP A 165 -10.73 -2.22 -12.19
CA ASP A 165 -11.88 -1.60 -11.54
C ASP A 165 -11.61 -0.09 -11.35
N PRO A 166 -12.05 0.76 -12.29
CA PRO A 166 -11.81 2.20 -12.21
C PRO A 166 -12.62 2.88 -11.09
N THR A 167 -13.66 2.22 -10.56
CA THR A 167 -14.61 2.84 -9.62
C THR A 167 -14.09 2.93 -8.20
N LEU A 168 -13.00 2.23 -7.87
CA LEU A 168 -12.41 2.20 -6.53
C LEU A 168 -11.79 3.55 -6.10
N CYS A 169 -11.40 4.40 -7.06
CA CYS A 169 -10.80 5.72 -6.82
C CYS A 169 -11.67 6.88 -7.32
N ASP A 170 -12.99 6.68 -7.41
CA ASP A 170 -13.97 7.68 -7.84
C ASP A 170 -14.72 8.32 -6.66
#